data_AF-A0ABD6B5U5-F1
#
_entry.id   AF-A0ABD6B5U5-F1
#
_cell.length_a   1.000
_cell.length_b   1.000
_cell.length_c   1.000
_cell.angle_alpha   90.00
_cell.angle_beta   90.00
_cell.angle_gamma   90.00
#
_symmetry.space_group_name_H-M   'P 1'
#
loop_
_entity.id
_entity.type
_entity.pdbx_description
1 polymer ?
#
loop_
_entity_poly.entity_id
_entity_poly.type
_entity_poly.pdbx_seq_one_letter_code
_entity_poly.pdbx_strand_id
1 'polypeptide(L)' 'MAMDEQNIIEKKINRDSERNQILELDTRGRVTIPSSLRSRYGIDPEDDKEYWIELSIDSIEVREPANRGDE' A
#
# COMPACT_ATOMS: atom_id res chain seq x y z
N MET A 1 31.65 -18.79 1.27
CA MET A 1 30.72 -17.74 0.82
C MET A 1 29.91 -17.36 2.03
N ALA A 2 30.19 -16.19 2.62
CA ALA A 2 29.42 -15.71 3.76
C ALA A 2 28.01 -15.37 3.24
N MET A 3 26.99 -15.98 3.84
CA MET A 3 25.61 -15.54 3.63
C MET A 3 25.51 -14.17 4.30
N ASP A 4 25.33 -13.11 3.51
CA ASP A 4 25.01 -11.79 4.04
C ASP A 4 23.78 -11.93 4.95
N GLU A 5 23.97 -11.72 6.25
CA GLU A 5 22.86 -11.56 7.19
C GLU A 5 22.15 -10.26 6.82
N GLN A 6 21.13 -10.37 5.97
CA GLN A 6 20.27 -9.24 5.69
C GLN A 6 19.56 -8.84 6.98
N ASN A 7 19.83 -7.64 7.47
CA ASN A 7 19.12 -7.06 8.61
C ASN A 7 17.68 -6.71 8.17
N ILE A 8 16.75 -7.65 8.35
CA ILE A 8 15.33 -7.45 8.08
C ILE A 8 14.73 -6.65 9.24
N ILE A 9 14.20 -5.46 8.95
CA ILE A 9 13.49 -4.62 9.92
C ILE A 9 12.00 -4.68 9.63
N GLU A 10 11.26 -5.45 10.44
CA GLU A 10 9.80 -5.48 10.37
C GLU A 10 9.19 -4.25 11.07
N LYS A 11 8.27 -3.57 10.38
CA LYS A 11 7.54 -2.42 10.94
C LYS A 11 6.04 -2.71 10.96
N LYS A 12 5.51 -2.93 12.17
CA LYS A 12 4.08 -3.23 12.37
C LYS A 12 3.23 -1.95 12.37
N ILE A 13 2.15 -1.97 11.60
CA ILE A 13 1.12 -0.91 11.64
C ILE A 13 0.14 -1.22 12.78
N ASN A 14 0.13 -0.35 13.80
CA ASN A 14 -0.62 -0.58 15.04
C ASN A 14 -1.94 0.19 15.12
N ARG A 15 -2.19 1.15 14.22
CA ARG A 15 -3.42 1.95 14.24
C ARG A 15 -4.43 1.40 13.23
N ASP A 16 -5.63 1.07 13.69
CA ASP A 16 -6.69 0.57 12.81
C ASP A 16 -7.05 1.56 11.69
N SER A 17 -7.03 2.87 11.96
CA SER A 17 -7.28 3.89 10.93
C SER A 17 -6.20 3.96 9.85
N GLU A 18 -5.01 3.42 10.13
CA GLU A 18 -3.90 3.34 9.17
C GLU A 18 -3.93 2.01 8.42
N ARG A 19 -4.32 0.92 9.11
CA ARG A 19 -4.44 -0.42 8.54
C ARG A 19 -5.65 -0.56 7.61
N ASN A 20 -6.78 0.03 7.99
CA ASN A 20 -8.06 -0.15 7.30
C ASN A 20 -8.41 1.17 6.59
N GLN A 21 -8.01 1.29 5.33
CA GLN A 21 -8.30 2.45 4.49
C GLN A 21 -8.85 1.96 3.14
N ILE A 22 -9.88 2.64 2.63
CA ILE A 22 -10.35 2.42 1.25
C ILE A 22 -9.39 3.18 0.33
N LEU A 23 -8.66 2.44 -0.51
CA LEU A 23 -7.70 3.00 -1.45
C LEU A 23 -8.18 2.75 -2.88
N GLU A 24 -8.12 3.78 -3.71
CA GLU A 24 -8.40 3.65 -5.13
C GLU A 24 -7.25 2.92 -5.83
N LEU A 25 -7.61 1.99 -6.72
CA LEU A 25 -6.66 1.32 -7.59
C LEU A 25 -6.35 2.21 -8.79
N ASP A 26 -5.09 2.27 -9.19
CA ASP A 26 -4.74 2.89 -10.46
C ASP A 26 -5.21 2.05 -11.67
N THR A 27 -5.03 2.57 -12.89
CA THR A 27 -5.45 1.89 -14.12
C THR A 27 -4.74 0.54 -14.39
N ARG A 28 -3.70 0.23 -13.62
CA ARG A 28 -2.95 -1.02 -13.69
C ARG A 28 -3.26 -1.95 -12.51
N GLY A 29 -4.27 -1.63 -11.70
CA GLY A 29 -4.66 -2.41 -10.54
C GLY A 29 -3.68 -2.32 -9.38
N ARG A 30 -2.89 -1.24 -9.30
CA ARG A 30 -1.91 -1.03 -8.21
C ARG A 30 -2.52 -0.17 -7.11
N VAL A 31 -2.27 -0.55 -5.86
CA VAL A 31 -2.53 0.29 -4.69
C VAL A 31 -1.27 1.10 -4.39
N THR A 32 -1.43 2.41 -4.21
CA THR A 32 -0.33 3.27 -3.77
C THR A 32 -0.36 3.41 -2.25
N ILE A 33 0.77 3.16 -1.58
CA ILE A 33 0.91 3.44 -0.15
C ILE A 33 0.83 4.96 0.08
N PRO A 34 -0.13 5.45 0.89
CA PRO A 34 -0.27 6.87 1.18
C PRO A 34 1.03 7.49 1.71
N SER A 35 1.31 8.74 1.32
CA SER A 35 2.51 9.47 1.76
C SER A 35 2.61 9.57 3.29
N SER A 36 1.47 9.70 3.98
CA SER A 36 1.40 9.73 5.45
C SER A 36 1.93 8.45 6.10
N LEU A 37 1.61 7.28 5.55
CA LEU A 37 2.15 6.00 6.01
C LEU A 37 3.63 5.89 5.65
N ARG A 38 4.01 6.27 4.42
CA ARG A 38 5.41 6.23 3.98
C ARG A 38 6.32 7.05 4.89
N SER A 39 5.96 8.30 5.17
CA SER A 39 6.73 9.17 6.08
C SER A 39 6.79 8.62 7.50
N ARG A 40 5.67 8.10 8.01
CA ARG A 40 5.59 7.57 9.38
C ARG A 40 6.44 6.31 9.58
N TYR A 41 6.43 5.43 8.60
CA TYR A 41 7.13 4.16 8.64
C TYR A 41 8.49 4.21 7.93
N GLY A 42 8.94 5.39 7.50
CA GLY A 42 10.24 5.58 6.84
C GLY A 42 10.40 4.69 5.61
N ILE A 43 9.36 4.64 4.77
CA ILE A 43 9.37 4.00 3.45
C ILE A 43 9.71 5.08 2.44
N ASP A 44 10.87 4.98 1.81
CA ASP A 44 11.33 5.90 0.78
C ASP A 44 11.45 5.14 -0.55
N PRO A 45 10.63 5.43 -1.58
CA PRO A 45 10.73 4.74 -2.86
C PRO A 45 11.96 5.13 -3.69
N GLU A 46 12.69 6.17 -3.30
CA GLU A 46 13.90 6.63 -3.99
C GLU A 46 15.18 6.04 -3.40
N ASP A 47 15.08 5.26 -2.32
CA ASP A 47 16.23 4.57 -1.74
C ASP A 47 16.47 3.19 -2.38
N ASP A 48 17.66 2.64 -2.13
CA ASP A 48 18.06 1.33 -2.65
C ASP A 48 17.46 0.16 -1.82
N LYS A 49 16.43 0.39 -0.99
CA LYS A 49 15.84 -0.67 -0.16
C LYS A 49 14.74 -1.41 -0.90
N GLU A 50 14.64 -2.70 -0.61
CA GLU A 50 13.50 -3.51 -1.01
C GLU A 50 12.44 -3.54 0.10
N TYR A 51 11.19 -3.27 -0.26
CA TYR A 51 10.06 -3.27 0.67
C TYR A 51 9.11 -4.41 0.34
N TRP A 52 8.77 -5.20 1.36
CA TRP A 52 7.78 -6.27 1.28
C TRP A 52 6.57 -5.92 2.14
N ILE A 53 5.37 -6.23 1.65
CA ILE A 53 4.11 -5.93 2.32
C ILE A 53 3.29 -7.20 2.36
N GLU A 54 2.86 -7.59 3.56
CA GLU A 54 1.83 -8.60 3.73
C GLU A 54 0.46 -7.94 3.47
N LEU A 55 -0.29 -8.47 2.52
CA LEU A 55 -1.60 -7.96 2.12
C LEU A 55 -2.70 -8.94 2.51
N SER A 56 -3.70 -8.44 3.24
CA SER A 56 -4.96 -9.12 3.50
C SER A 56 -6.11 -8.33 2.87
N ILE A 57 -6.89 -8.96 2.00
CA ILE A 57 -8.02 -8.34 1.29
C ILE A 57 -9.31 -8.72 2.01
N ASP A 58 -9.98 -7.75 2.62
CA ASP A 58 -11.26 -7.93 3.31
C ASP A 58 -12.45 -7.75 2.37
N SER A 59 -12.42 -6.73 1.50
CA SER A 59 -13.49 -6.41 0.55
C SER A 59 -12.98 -5.63 -0.66
N ILE A 60 -13.77 -5.62 -1.75
CA ILE A 60 -13.52 -4.87 -2.98
C ILE A 60 -14.80 -4.11 -3.35
N GLU A 61 -14.72 -2.78 -3.46
CA GLU A 61 -15.81 -1.94 -3.97
C GLU A 61 -15.68 -1.75 -5.48
N VAL A 62 -16.74 -2.02 -6.24
CA VAL A 62 -16.82 -1.72 -7.67
C VAL A 62 -17.79 -0.56 -7.86
N ARG A 63 -17.32 0.53 -8.50
CA ARG A 63 -18.14 1.70 -8.83
C ARG A 63 -18.36 1.73 -10.33
N GLU A 64 -19.62 1.61 -10.74
CA GLU A 64 -19.97 1.86 -12.13
C GLU A 64 -19.81 3.35 -12.44
N PRO A 65 -19.37 3.72 -13.65
CA PRO A 65 -19.36 5.12 -14.05
C PRO A 65 -20.77 5.67 -13.86
N ALA A 66 -20.89 6.85 -13.26
CA ALA A 66 -22.17 7.53 -13.18
C ALA A 66 -22.70 7.63 -14.61
N ASN A 67 -23.79 6.92 -14.89
CA ASN A 67 -24.48 6.98 -16.16
C ASN A 67 -25.00 8.42 -16.26
N ARG A 68 -24.18 9.33 -16.80
CA ARG A 68 -24.67 10.62 -17.27
C ARG A 68 -25.58 10.25 -18.41
N GLY A 69 -26.87 10.19 -18.12
CA GLY A 69 -27.89 10.10 -19.15
C GLY A 69 -27.67 11.28 -20.08
N ASP A 70 -27.09 11.02 -21.23
CA ASP A 70 -27.34 11.82 -22.40
C ASP A 70 -28.81 11.59 -22.77
N GLU A 71 -29.56 12.69 -22.83
CA GLU A 71 -31.00 12.82 -23.09
C GLU A 71 -31.51 12.05 -24.31
#